data_AF-A0A418NP95-F1
#
_entry.id   AF-A0A418NP95-F1
#
_cell.length_a   1.000
_cell.length_b   1.000
_cell.length_c   1.000
_cell.angle_alpha   90.00
_cell.angle_beta   90.00
_cell.angle_gamma   90.00
#
_symmetry.space_group_name_H-M   'P 1'
#
loop_
_entity.id
_entity.type
_entity.pdbx_description
1 polymer ?
#
loop_
_entity_poly.entity_id
_entity_poly.type
_entity_poly.pdbx_seq_one_letter_code
_entity_poly.pdbx_strand_id
1 'polypeptide(L)' 'MEHYADLQRLLHAVHKYRQEGKLPDDPAELDEVCARVLNYDRFDETAIEWKRIADYEKELAGGEWPDRD' A
#
# COMPACT_ATOMS: atom_id res chain seq x y z
N MET A 1 -18.78 -1.09 6.49
CA MET A 1 -18.60 -0.85 5.03
C MET A 1 -17.19 -0.35 4.69
N GLU A 2 -16.49 0.32 5.62
CA GLU A 2 -15.14 0.87 5.37
C GLU A 2 -14.06 -0.18 5.05
N HIS A 3 -14.06 -1.36 5.68
CA HIS A 3 -13.07 -2.40 5.39
C HIS A 3 -13.09 -2.88 3.92
N TYR A 4 -14.27 -2.97 3.30
CA TYR A 4 -14.37 -3.37 1.90
C TYR A 4 -13.79 -2.29 0.98
N ALA A 5 -14.02 -1.01 1.30
CA ALA A 5 -13.43 0.10 0.57
C ALA A 5 -11.91 0.15 0.76
N ASP A 6 -11.42 -0.07 1.98
CA ASP A 6 -9.98 -0.14 2.29
C ASP A 6 -9.28 -1.26 1.49
N LEU A 7 -9.87 -2.46 1.45
CA LEU A 7 -9.35 -3.58 0.66
C LEU A 7 -9.36 -3.27 -0.84
N GLN A 8 -10.44 -2.66 -1.36
CA GLN A 8 -10.51 -2.26 -2.77
C GLN A 8 -9.41 -1.25 -3.13
N ARG A 9 -9.10 -0.30 -2.23
CA ARG A 9 -8.02 0.68 -2.44
C ARG A 9 -6.66 -0.01 -2.51
N LEU A 10 -6.37 -0.94 -1.58
CA LEU A 10 -5.12 -1.72 -1.59
C LEU A 10 -5.01 -2.59 -2.85
N LEU A 11 -6.08 -3.29 -3.22
CA LEU A 11 -6.10 -4.15 -4.40
C LEU A 11 -5.80 -3.35 -5.66
N HIS A 12 -6.42 -2.17 -5.80
CA HIS A 12 -6.19 -1.30 -6.94
C HIS A 12 -4.75 -0.78 -6.98
N ALA A 13 -4.19 -0.37 -5.83
CA ALA A 13 -2.83 0.12 -5.73
C ALA A 13 -1.80 -0.98 -6.10
N VAL A 14 -1.94 -2.17 -5.53
CA VAL A 14 -1.09 -3.32 -5.83
C VAL A 14 -1.18 -3.71 -7.30
N HIS A 15 -2.39 -3.74 -7.86
CA HIS A 15 -2.60 -4.08 -9.27
C HIS A 15 -1.94 -3.06 -10.20
N LYS A 16 -2.15 -1.77 -9.94
CA LYS A 16 -1.55 -0.67 -10.73
C LYS A 16 -0.03 -0.70 -10.66
N TYR A 17 0.54 -0.91 -9.46
CA TYR A 17 1.98 -1.03 -9.28
C TYR A 17 2.55 -2.23 -10.07
N ARG A 18 1.91 -3.40 -10.01
CA ARG A 18 2.35 -4.58 -10.78
C ARG A 18 2.27 -4.39 -12.30
N GLN A 19 1.29 -3.63 -12.79
CA GLN A 19 1.10 -3.43 -14.23
C GLN A 19 1.98 -2.31 -14.80
N GLU A 20 2.10 -1.20 -14.07
CA GLU A 20 2.73 0.02 -14.57
C GLU A 20 4.07 0.33 -13.92
N GLY A 21 4.44 -0.35 -12.82
CA GLY A 21 5.60 0.01 -12.00
C GLY A 21 5.47 1.37 -11.35
N LYS A 22 4.24 1.84 -11.11
CA LYS A 22 3.97 3.18 -10.57
C LYS A 22 3.34 3.11 -9.19
N LEU A 23 3.84 3.97 -8.32
CA LEU A 23 3.23 4.22 -7.02
C LEU A 23 1.86 4.92 -7.20
N PRO A 24 0.92 4.66 -6.27
CA PRO A 24 -0.29 5.45 -6.16
C PRO A 24 0.04 6.89 -5.78
N ASP A 25 -0.90 7.80 -6.01
CA ASP A 25 -0.65 9.22 -5.77
C ASP A 25 -0.30 9.46 -4.30
N ASP A 26 -1.04 8.84 -3.38
CA ASP A 26 -0.85 8.96 -1.92
C ASP A 26 -0.48 7.60 -1.28
N PRO A 27 0.81 7.21 -1.33
CA PRO A 27 1.25 5.94 -0.77
C PRO A 27 1.28 5.97 0.77
N ALA A 28 1.40 7.15 1.39
CA ALA A 28 1.34 7.30 2.84
C ALA A 28 -0.07 7.03 3.39
N GLU A 29 -1.11 7.56 2.73
CA GLU A 29 -2.50 7.23 3.10
C GLU A 29 -2.77 5.72 2.96
N LEU A 30 -2.20 5.08 1.93
CA LEU A 30 -2.35 3.64 1.73
C LEU A 30 -1.63 2.78 2.77
N ASP A 31 -0.56 3.28 3.40
CA ASP A 31 0.04 2.61 4.55
C ASP A 31 -0.90 2.58 5.76
N GLU A 32 -1.65 3.66 6.00
CA GLU A 32 -2.66 3.68 7.06
C GLU A 32 -3.80 2.71 6.75
N VAL A 33 -4.26 2.66 5.48
CA VAL A 33 -5.24 1.69 5.00
C VAL A 33 -4.73 0.26 5.22
N CYS A 34 -3.49 -0.01 4.82
CA CYS A 34 -2.84 -1.31 5.02
C CYS A 34 -2.78 -1.70 6.49
N ALA A 35 -2.38 -0.78 7.38
CA ALA A 35 -2.33 -1.02 8.81
C ALA A 35 -3.72 -1.34 9.38
N ARG A 36 -4.78 -0.64 8.94
CA ARG A 36 -6.16 -0.93 9.35
C ARG A 36 -6.61 -2.33 8.92
N VAL A 37 -6.32 -2.72 7.67
CA VAL A 37 -6.65 -4.06 7.15
C VAL A 37 -5.90 -5.14 7.92
N LEU A 38 -4.58 -4.99 8.13
CA LEU A 38 -3.78 -5.97 8.87
C LEU A 38 -4.16 -6.07 10.36
N ASN A 39 -4.71 -5.01 10.95
CA ASN A 39 -5.24 -5.06 12.31
C ASN A 39 -6.53 -5.91 12.40
N TYR A 40 -7.33 -5.94 11.33
CA TYR A 40 -8.53 -6.75 11.26
C TYR A 40 -8.24 -8.19 10.80
N ASP A 41 -7.46 -8.33 9.72
CA ASP A 41 -6.98 -9.61 9.19
C ASP A 41 -5.48 -9.54 8.91
N ARG A 42 -4.70 -10.05 9.87
CA ARG A 42 -3.23 -10.09 9.82
C ARG A 42 -2.66 -10.92 8.66
N PHE A 43 -3.49 -11.73 8.01
CA PHE A 43 -3.10 -12.63 6.94
C PHE A 43 -3.64 -12.21 5.57
N ASP A 44 -4.24 -11.02 5.47
CA ASP A 44 -4.72 -10.52 4.19
C ASP A 44 -3.56 -10.39 3.19
N GLU A 45 -3.65 -11.17 2.11
CA GLU A 45 -2.58 -11.27 1.11
C GLU A 45 -2.32 -9.95 0.40
N THR A 46 -3.38 -9.15 0.18
CA THR A 46 -3.29 -7.87 -0.54
C THR A 46 -2.57 -6.83 0.32
N ALA A 47 -2.90 -6.76 1.61
CA ALA A 47 -2.25 -5.85 2.54
C ALA A 47 -0.79 -6.25 2.78
N ILE A 48 -0.50 -7.55 2.91
CA ILE A 48 0.88 -8.05 3.01
C ILE A 48 1.69 -7.69 1.75
N GLU A 49 1.07 -7.80 0.58
CA GLU A 49 1.72 -7.43 -0.66
C GLU A 49 1.99 -5.93 -0.75
N TRP A 50 1.01 -5.08 -0.44
CA TRP A 50 1.23 -3.63 -0.37
C TRP A 50 2.38 -3.29 0.57
N LYS A 51 2.44 -3.92 1.75
CA LYS A 51 3.53 -3.71 2.70
C LYS A 51 4.91 -4.04 2.10
N ARG A 52 5.03 -5.12 1.32
CA ARG A 52 6.29 -5.47 0.64
C ARG A 52 6.68 -4.43 -0.42
N ILE A 53 5.71 -3.93 -1.18
CA ILE A 53 5.94 -2.86 -2.17
C ILE A 53 6.41 -1.60 -1.43
N ALA A 54 5.72 -1.22 -0.35
CA ALA A 54 6.06 -0.06 0.45
C ALA A 54 7.46 -0.15 1.06
N ASP A 55 7.81 -1.27 1.66
CA ASP A 55 9.14 -1.48 2.24
C ASP A 55 10.24 -1.37 1.17
N TYR A 56 10.02 -1.97 -0.01
CA TYR A 56 10.97 -1.91 -1.14
C TYR A 56 11.15 -0.48 -1.67
N GLU A 57 10.06 0.24 -1.94
CA GLU A 57 10.11 1.59 -2.52
C GLU A 57 10.68 2.61 -1.54
N LYS A 58 10.35 2.48 -0.25
CA LYS A 58 10.99 3.30 0.80
C LYS A 58 12.48 3.02 0.89
N GLU A 59 12.90 1.76 0.82
CA GLU A 59 14.33 1.42 0.84
C GLU A 59 15.07 2.04 -0.35
N LEU A 60 14.47 2.05 -1.54
CA LEU A 60 15.01 2.76 -2.71
C LEU A 60 15.09 4.28 -2.52
N ALA A 61 14.15 4.86 -1.78
CA ALA A 61 14.06 6.29 -1.51
C ALA A 61 14.86 6.76 -0.27
N GLY A 62 15.53 5.85 0.45
CA GLY A 62 16.35 6.19 1.63
C GLY A 62 15.66 5.99 2.98
N GLY A 63 14.56 5.26 3.02
CA GLY A 63 13.88 4.77 4.23
C GLY A 63 12.47 5.31 4.43
N GLU A 64 12.06 6.33 3.67
CA GLU A 64 10.75 6.97 3.78
C GLU A 64 10.13 7.20 2.41
N TRP A 65 8.84 7.55 2.36
CA TRP A 65 8.23 7.96 1.10
C TRP A 65 8.87 9.26 0.62
N PRO A 66 9.14 9.41 -0.69
CA PRO A 66 9.68 10.65 -1.21
C PRO A 66 8.71 11.80 -0.93
N ASP A 67 9.25 12.94 -0.51
CA ASP A 67 8.46 14.17 -0.37
C ASP A 67 7.77 14.47 -1.70
N ARG A 68 6.47 14.77 -1.63
CA ARG A 68 5.70 15.26 -2.78
C ARG A 68 6.16 16.70 -3.06
N ASP A 69 6.99 16.87 -4.09
CA ASP A 69 7.28 18.18 -4.72
C ASP A 69 5.99 18.81 -5.31
#